data_AF-A0A258QT20-F1
#
_entry.id   AF-A0A258QT20-F1
#
_cell.length_a   1.000
_cell.length_b   1.000
_cell.length_c   1.000
_cell.angle_alpha   90.00
_cell.angle_beta   90.00
_cell.angle_gamma   90.00
#
_symmetry.space_group_name_H-M   'P 1'
#
loop_
_entity.id
_entity.type
_entity.pdbx_description
1 polymer ?
#
loop_
_entity_poly.entity_id
_entity_poly.type
_entity_poly.pdbx_seq_one_letter_code
_entity_poly.pdbx_strand_id
1 'polypeptide(L)' 'MLEFWVDPKSPYFKPIFGEGKRLVLYCASAWRSSLATETLQKMGVPRVCHLEGGFSAWKKAGLTVAEKHPKPHSA' A
#
# COMPACT_ATOMS: atom_id res chain seq x y z
N MET A 1 12.25 0.69 -4.86
CA MET A 1 11.30 1.46 -5.70
C MET A 1 10.13 0.52 -6.00
N LEU A 2 8.89 1.00 -5.85
CA LEU A 2 7.66 0.18 -5.82
C LEU A 2 7.42 -0.52 -7.17
N GLU A 3 7.75 0.17 -8.24
CA GLU A 3 7.60 -0.19 -9.65
C GLU A 3 8.31 -1.53 -9.95
N PHE A 4 9.54 -1.71 -9.46
CA PHE A 4 10.28 -2.96 -9.64
C PHE A 4 9.69 -4.13 -8.85
N TRP A 5 8.91 -3.88 -7.79
CA TRP A 5 8.28 -4.95 -7.05
C TRP A 5 7.00 -5.46 -7.72
N VAL A 6 6.33 -4.61 -8.52
CA VAL A 6 5.06 -4.94 -9.17
C VAL A 6 5.20 -5.41 -10.61
N ASP A 7 6.32 -5.11 -11.28
CA ASP A 7 6.57 -5.52 -12.66
C ASP A 7 7.01 -6.99 -12.73
N PRO A 8 6.23 -7.89 -13.36
CA PRO A 8 6.58 -9.31 -13.51
C PRO A 8 7.89 -9.57 -14.25
N LYS A 9 8.38 -8.60 -15.03
CA LYS A 9 9.64 -8.70 -15.77
C LYS A 9 10.84 -8.26 -14.95
N SER A 10 10.61 -7.68 -13.77
CA SER A 10 11.68 -7.18 -12.91
C SER A 10 12.30 -8.33 -12.08
N PRO A 11 13.63 -8.36 -11.89
CA PRO A 11 14.28 -9.30 -10.98
C PRO A 11 13.87 -9.09 -9.51
N TYR A 12 13.25 -7.97 -9.17
CA TYR A 12 12.75 -7.66 -7.83
C TYR A 12 11.26 -7.91 -7.65
N PHE A 13 10.61 -8.54 -8.65
CA PHE A 13 9.19 -8.83 -8.62
C PHE A 13 8.82 -9.60 -7.36
N LYS A 14 7.78 -9.15 -6.65
CA LYS A 14 7.24 -9.86 -5.50
C LYS A 14 5.98 -10.62 -5.93
N PRO A 15 5.94 -11.96 -5.79
CA PRO A 15 4.80 -12.78 -6.21
C PRO A 15 3.44 -12.35 -5.66
N ILE A 16 3.42 -11.75 -4.46
CA ILE A 16 2.21 -11.18 -3.81
C ILE A 16 1.43 -10.23 -4.73
N PHE A 17 2.09 -9.53 -5.65
CA PHE A 17 1.46 -8.60 -6.59
C PHE A 17 0.93 -9.29 -7.86
N GLY A 18 1.35 -10.53 -8.15
CA GLY A 18 0.88 -11.36 -9.27
C GLY A 18 -0.32 -12.24 -8.94
N GLU A 19 -0.68 -12.40 -7.66
CA GLU A 19 -1.77 -13.27 -7.19
C GLU A 19 -3.19 -12.77 -7.56
N GLY A 20 -3.30 -11.63 -8.25
CA GLY A 20 -4.58 -11.08 -8.67
C GLY A 20 -5.44 -10.54 -7.51
N LYS A 21 -4.87 -10.31 -6.34
CA LYS A 21 -5.58 -9.66 -5.23
C LYS A 21 -5.90 -8.20 -5.54
N ARG A 22 -6.94 -7.66 -4.90
CA ARG A 22 -7.15 -6.19 -4.89
C ARG A 22 -6.10 -5.55 -4.00
N LEU A 23 -5.37 -4.59 -4.53
CA LEU A 23 -4.35 -3.84 -3.80
C LEU A 23 -4.96 -2.56 -3.26
N VAL A 24 -5.03 -2.43 -1.93
CA VAL A 24 -5.48 -1.21 -1.25
C VAL A 24 -4.29 -0.54 -0.61
N LEU A 25 -3.84 0.59 -1.17
CA LEU A 25 -2.73 1.35 -0.64
C LEU A 25 -3.22 2.37 0.39
N TYR A 26 -2.44 2.59 1.45
CA TYR A 26 -2.73 3.65 2.40
C TYR A 26 -1.45 4.30 2.92
N CYS A 27 -1.56 5.57 3.29
CA CYS A 27 -0.59 6.26 4.13
C CYS A 27 -1.33 7.00 5.25
N ALA A 28 -0.68 7.96 5.91
CA ALA A 28 -1.32 8.72 7.00
C ALA A 28 -2.56 9.51 6.53
N SER A 29 -2.46 10.25 5.42
CA SER A 29 -3.45 11.22 4.93
C SER A 29 -3.77 11.09 3.44
N ALA A 30 -3.62 9.90 2.86
CA ALA A 30 -3.83 9.57 1.44
C ALA A 30 -2.88 10.16 0.38
N TRP A 31 -2.05 11.17 0.66
CA TRP A 31 -1.23 11.84 -0.37
C TRP A 31 -0.19 10.95 -1.07
N ARG A 32 0.52 10.10 -0.31
CA ARG A 32 1.55 9.21 -0.88
C ARG A 32 0.91 8.01 -1.56
N SER A 33 -0.16 7.48 -0.96
CA SER A 33 -0.87 6.33 -1.50
C SER A 33 -1.63 6.67 -2.78
N SER A 34 -2.13 7.90 -2.95
CA SER A 34 -2.77 8.34 -4.19
C SER A 34 -1.77 8.37 -5.34
N LEU A 35 -0.60 8.99 -5.14
CA LEU A 35 0.48 9.01 -6.14
C LEU A 35 0.97 7.60 -6.50
N ALA A 36 1.19 6.76 -5.49
CA ALA A 36 1.58 5.37 -5.73
C ALA A 36 0.50 4.60 -6.51
N THR A 37 -0.78 4.81 -6.20
CA THR A 37 -1.90 4.19 -6.92
C THR A 37 -1.92 4.65 -8.37
N GLU A 38 -1.76 5.95 -8.63
CA GLU A 38 -1.71 6.49 -9.99
C GLU A 38 -0.57 5.85 -10.80
N THR A 39 0.63 5.76 -10.23
CA THR A 39 1.77 5.09 -10.88
C THR A 39 1.46 3.65 -11.21
N LEU A 40 0.90 2.88 -10.26
CA LEU A 40 0.56 1.47 -10.50
C LEU A 40 -0.54 1.31 -11.55
N GLN A 41 -1.52 2.21 -11.59
CA GLN A 41 -2.56 2.24 -12.65
C GLN A 41 -1.93 2.52 -14.02
N LYS A 42 -1.01 3.48 -14.12
CA LYS A 42 -0.27 3.79 -15.36
C LYS A 42 0.58 2.61 -15.84
N MET A 43 1.11 1.80 -14.93
CA MET A 43 1.82 0.56 -15.24
C MET A 43 0.90 -0.61 -15.63
N GLY A 44 -0.42 -0.44 -15.55
CA GLY A 44 -1.39 -1.48 -15.90
C GLY A 44 -1.65 -2.50 -14.79
N VAL A 45 -1.29 -2.21 -13.54
CA VAL A 45 -1.59 -3.09 -12.40
C VAL A 45 -3.10 -3.14 -12.18
N PRO A 46 -3.74 -4.32 -12.27
CA PRO A 46 -5.19 -4.41 -12.14
C PRO A 46 -5.62 -4.28 -10.68
N ARG A 47 -6.85 -3.80 -10.46
CA ARG A 47 -7.51 -3.78 -9.14
C ARG A 47 -6.69 -3.07 -8.04
N VAL A 48 -6.08 -1.94 -8.36
CA VAL A 48 -5.37 -1.09 -7.38
C VAL A 48 -6.19 0.16 -7.05
N CYS A 49 -6.31 0.48 -5.77
CA CYS A 49 -6.91 1.70 -5.25
C CYS A 49 -6.18 2.18 -3.99
N HIS A 50 -6.51 3.39 -3.52
CA HIS A 50 -6.05 3.87 -2.22
C HIS A 50 -7.22 4.15 -1.27
N LEU A 51 -6.91 4.14 0.03
CA LEU A 51 -7.81 4.58 1.07
C LEU A 51 -7.89 6.11 1.11
N GLU A 52 -9.09 6.67 0.90
CA GLU A 52 -9.33 8.11 1.02
C GLU A 52 -9.13 8.58 2.46
N GLY A 53 -8.50 9.75 2.63
CA GLY A 53 -8.14 10.31 3.94
C GLY A 53 -7.10 9.50 4.74
N GLY A 54 -6.65 8.35 4.21
CA GLY A 54 -5.62 7.49 4.79
C GLY A 54 -5.99 6.89 6.14
N PHE A 55 -4.98 6.49 6.88
CA PHE A 55 -5.14 5.90 8.21
C PHE A 55 -5.81 6.85 9.22
N SER A 56 -5.63 8.17 9.05
CA SER A 56 -6.31 9.16 9.89
C SER A 56 -7.82 9.10 9.73
N ALA A 57 -8.34 8.98 8.50
CA ALA A 57 -9.78 8.84 8.28
C ALA A 57 -10.30 7.48 8.79
N TRP A 58 -9.55 6.40 8.60
CA TRP A 58 -9.88 5.08 9.14
C TRP A 58 -10.09 5.11 10.66
N LYS A 59 -9.17 5.74 11.38
CA LYS A 59 -9.28 5.91 12.83
C LYS A 59 -10.46 6.79 13.24
N LYS A 60 -10.70 7.89 12.52
CA LYS A 60 -11.86 8.77 12.77
C LYS A 60 -13.19 8.06 12.54
N ALA A 61 -13.25 7.10 11.63
CA ALA A 61 -14.41 6.27 11.40
C ALA A 61 -14.64 5.20 12.49
N GLY A 62 -13.79 5.13 13.53
CA GLY A 62 -13.92 4.16 14.62
C GLY A 62 -13.65 2.72 14.22
N LEU A 63 -12.96 2.50 13.09
CA LEU A 63 -12.66 1.17 12.57
C LEU A 63 -11.49 0.52 13.32
N THR A 64 -11.46 -0.81 13.33
CA THR A 64 -10.45 -1.61 14.02
C THR A 64 -9.04 -1.27 13.53
N VAL A 65 -8.10 -1.13 14.47
CA VAL A 65 -6.68 -0.91 14.20
C VAL A 65 -5.84 -1.91 14.96
N ALA A 66 -4.72 -2.33 14.39
CA ALA A 66 -3.76 -3.17 15.08
C ALA A 66 -2.97 -2.34 16.11
N GLU A 67 -2.65 -2.95 17.25
CA GLU A 67 -1.74 -2.34 18.22
C GLU A 67 -0.30 -2.35 17.70
N LYS A 68 0.41 -1.24 17.91
CA LYS A 68 1.83 -1.17 17.60
C LYS A 68 2.60 -1.83 18.73
N HIS A 69 3.04 -3.07 18.56
CA HIS A 69 3.99 -3.66 19.50
C HIS A 69 5.30 -2.85 19.49
N PRO A 70 5.78 -2.40 20.65
CA PRO A 70 7.07 -1.72 20.73
C PRO A 70 8.16 -2.71 20.30
N LYS A 71 9.01 -2.31 19.36
CA LYS A 71 10.26 -3.06 19.12
C LYS A 71 11.14 -2.85 20.37
N PRO A 72 11.76 -3.91 20.91
CA PRO A 72 12.73 -3.74 21.98
C PRO A 72 13.80 -2.75 21.51
N HIS A 73 14.15 -1.80 22.38
CA HIS A 73 15.21 -0.85 22.10
C HIS A 73 16.51 -1.66 22.04
N SER A 74 17.12 -1.77 20.87
CA SER A 74 18.50 -2.24 20.78
C SER A 74 19.36 -1.20 21.49
N ALA A 75 19.86 -1.55 22.67
CA ALA A 75 20.84 -0.75 23.40
C ALA A 75 22.15 -0.63 22.61
#